data_AF-A0A4R2PCU4-F1
#
_entry.id   AF-A0A4R2PCU4-F1
#
_cell.length_a   1.000
_cell.length_b   1.000
_cell.length_c   1.000
_cell.angle_alpha   90.00
_cell.angle_beta   90.00
_cell.angle_gamma   90.00
#
_symmetry.space_group_name_H-M   'P 1'
#
loop_
_entity.id
_entity.type
_entity.pdbx_description
1 polymer ?
#
loop_
_entity_poly.entity_id
_entity_poly.type
_entity_poly.pdbx_seq_one_letter_code
_entity_poly.pdbx_strand_id
1 'polypeptide(L)'
;MSDPQTDGMTEADPDPTDEPPVIWSAMEGLSMSRRDNVRPAAPPAHGSAAGDGLLNHGPPHHGPWTNQAGNGLQADTASTACSIPTALAAEQIGDPRLVDLFSLWSSRRAGCGLPARSGFSHRDLFPWMGQLYLFAVTAPPVTFTATLIGTHLVSLLGRDITGITYRLDNCPDETVELCEPLCAAYCAGDAVYLRSTVGDLPGALHKLALPCAEDGKTVDTMLCCAYAERPLIHALKGRGLVTGSLQPPLG
;
A
#
# COMPACT_ATOMS: atom_id res chain seq x y z
N MET A 1 -11.25 -6.37 67.59
CA MET A 1 -12.37 -7.20 67.10
C MET A 1 -13.21 -6.28 66.22
N SER A 2 -13.28 -6.38 64.90
CA SER A 2 -12.62 -7.22 63.89
C SER A 2 -12.73 -6.48 62.54
N ASP A 3 -11.88 -6.86 61.60
CA ASP A 3 -11.58 -6.24 60.30
C ASP A 3 -12.76 -5.89 59.36
N PRO A 4 -12.56 -4.93 58.43
CA PRO A 4 -13.39 -4.81 57.25
C PRO A 4 -13.01 -5.86 56.18
N GLN A 5 -14.02 -6.60 55.74
CA GLN A 5 -13.93 -7.69 54.77
C GLN A 5 -13.51 -7.16 53.39
N THR A 6 -12.47 -7.78 52.83
CA THR A 6 -11.85 -7.46 51.54
C THR A 6 -12.73 -7.92 50.37
N ASP A 7 -12.76 -7.09 49.33
CA ASP A 7 -13.39 -7.32 48.03
C ASP A 7 -13.04 -8.67 47.41
N GLY A 8 -14.06 -9.47 47.13
CA GLY A 8 -13.98 -10.63 46.24
C GLY A 8 -14.15 -10.16 44.80
N MET A 9 -13.04 -9.79 44.17
CA MET A 9 -12.98 -9.53 42.73
C MET A 9 -12.94 -10.90 42.03
N THR A 10 -14.12 -11.40 41.64
CA THR A 10 -14.23 -12.57 40.77
C THR A 10 -13.72 -12.17 39.39
N GLU A 11 -12.55 -12.67 39.03
CA GLU A 11 -12.01 -12.67 37.67
C GLU A 11 -13.08 -13.26 36.76
N ALA A 12 -13.69 -12.42 35.92
CA ALA A 12 -14.61 -12.87 34.90
C ALA A 12 -13.79 -13.68 33.89
N ASP A 13 -14.01 -14.99 33.88
CA ASP A 13 -13.61 -15.89 32.80
C ASP A 13 -14.01 -15.23 31.46
N PRO A 14 -13.09 -15.04 30.50
CA PRO A 14 -13.47 -14.52 29.20
C PRO A 14 -14.45 -15.50 28.54
N ASP A 15 -15.62 -14.99 28.20
CA ASP A 15 -16.67 -15.70 27.49
C ASP A 15 -16.10 -16.30 26.19
N PRO A 16 -16.11 -17.63 26.00
CA PRO A 16 -15.59 -18.27 24.79
C PRO A 16 -16.45 -18.00 23.54
N THR A 17 -17.45 -17.12 23.60
CA THR A 17 -18.26 -16.68 22.46
C THR A 17 -17.88 -15.32 21.89
N ASP A 18 -16.80 -14.70 22.37
CA ASP A 18 -16.20 -13.49 21.75
C ASP A 18 -15.27 -13.85 20.57
N GLU A 19 -15.66 -14.84 19.75
CA GLU A 19 -15.07 -15.00 18.43
C GLU A 19 -15.68 -13.91 17.52
N PRO A 20 -14.91 -12.88 17.12
CA PRO A 20 -15.43 -11.91 16.16
C PRO A 20 -15.79 -12.63 14.87
N PRO A 21 -16.82 -12.19 14.13
CA PRO A 21 -17.19 -12.82 12.88
C PRO A 21 -15.98 -12.79 11.94
N VAL A 22 -15.45 -13.98 11.68
CA VAL A 22 -14.24 -14.19 10.90
C VAL A 22 -14.59 -14.06 9.43
N ILE A 23 -14.92 -12.85 8.99
CA ILE A 23 -15.26 -12.54 7.60
C ILE A 23 -14.06 -12.87 6.71
N TRP A 24 -12.87 -12.54 7.21
CA TRP A 24 -11.60 -12.93 6.61
C TRP A 24 -11.50 -14.46 6.48
N SER A 25 -11.78 -15.26 7.52
CA SER A 25 -11.73 -16.73 7.42
C SER A 25 -12.88 -17.40 6.67
N ALA A 26 -14.03 -16.74 6.60
CA ALA A 26 -15.12 -17.19 5.73
C ALA A 26 -14.85 -16.82 4.25
N MET A 27 -14.07 -15.78 3.98
CA MET A 27 -13.45 -15.51 2.69
C MET A 27 -12.30 -16.50 2.40
N GLU A 28 -11.57 -16.99 3.41
CA GLU A 28 -10.51 -18.01 3.30
C GLU A 28 -11.03 -19.42 2.99
N GLY A 29 -12.19 -19.81 3.52
CA GLY A 29 -12.83 -21.10 3.19
C GLY A 29 -13.34 -21.18 1.75
N LEU A 30 -13.43 -20.04 1.06
CA LEU A 30 -13.89 -19.90 -0.30
C LEU A 30 -12.67 -19.65 -1.19
N SER A 31 -11.98 -20.73 -1.57
CA SER A 31 -10.84 -20.70 -2.49
C SER A 31 -11.08 -19.74 -3.66
N MET A 32 -10.42 -18.58 -3.63
CA MET A 32 -10.53 -17.53 -4.64
C MET A 32 -9.71 -17.92 -5.86
N SER A 33 -10.34 -18.62 -6.82
CA SER A 33 -9.67 -19.02 -8.07
C SER A 33 -10.40 -18.51 -9.30
N ARG A 34 -9.97 -17.36 -9.80
CA ARG A 34 -9.71 -17.09 -11.23
C ARG A 34 -8.93 -15.79 -11.37
N ARG A 35 -7.72 -15.88 -11.91
CA ARG A 35 -6.82 -14.76 -12.17
C ARG A 35 -7.09 -14.23 -13.57
N ASP A 36 -7.68 -13.05 -13.69
CA ASP A 36 -7.56 -12.25 -14.92
C ASP A 36 -6.23 -11.47 -14.81
N ASN A 37 -5.12 -12.17 -15.10
CA ASN A 37 -3.79 -11.62 -14.92
C ASN A 37 -3.48 -10.56 -15.99
N VAL A 38 -3.37 -9.29 -15.58
CA VAL A 38 -2.46 -8.35 -16.23
C VAL A 38 -1.06 -8.68 -15.71
N ARG A 39 -0.20 -9.20 -16.58
CA ARG A 39 1.20 -9.55 -16.28
C ARG A 39 1.93 -8.31 -15.69
N PRO A 40 2.55 -8.39 -14.51
CA PRO A 40 3.56 -7.41 -14.14
C PRO A 40 4.78 -7.55 -15.06
N ALA A 41 5.31 -6.42 -15.52
CA ALA A 41 6.57 -6.38 -16.24
C ALA A 41 7.70 -6.83 -15.31
N ALA A 42 8.61 -7.66 -15.83
CA ALA A 42 9.79 -8.11 -15.10
C ALA A 42 10.67 -6.91 -14.69
N PRO A 43 11.30 -6.93 -13.51
CA PRO A 43 12.21 -5.87 -13.10
C PRO A 43 13.42 -5.79 -14.04
N PRO A 44 13.99 -4.59 -14.29
CA PRO A 44 15.22 -4.47 -15.06
C PRO A 44 16.37 -5.18 -14.32
N ALA A 45 17.04 -6.08 -15.04
CA ALA A 45 18.27 -6.69 -14.56
C ALA A 45 19.32 -5.60 -14.31
N HIS A 46 19.81 -5.51 -13.07
CA HIS A 46 21.03 -4.76 -12.79
C HIS A 46 22.19 -5.46 -13.53
N GLY A 47 22.63 -4.83 -14.62
CA GLY A 47 23.83 -5.22 -15.35
C GLY A 47 25.04 -5.15 -14.44
N SER A 48 25.54 -6.32 -14.05
CA SER A 48 26.90 -6.51 -13.57
C SER A 48 27.84 -6.32 -14.76
N ALA A 49 28.68 -5.29 -14.70
CA ALA A 49 29.82 -5.11 -15.59
C ALA A 49 31.10 -5.18 -14.75
N ALA A 50 31.98 -6.08 -15.20
CA ALA A 50 33.27 -6.44 -14.62
C ALA A 50 34.32 -5.32 -14.64
N GLY A 51 35.37 -5.49 -13.83
CA GLY A 51 36.59 -4.69 -13.94
C GLY A 51 37.68 -5.18 -12.99
N ASP A 52 38.53 -6.06 -13.52
CA ASP A 52 39.75 -6.60 -12.91
C ASP A 52 40.70 -5.54 -12.34
N GLY A 53 41.39 -5.93 -11.27
CA GLY A 53 42.42 -5.12 -10.64
C GLY A 53 43.69 -4.98 -11.48
N LEU A 54 44.39 -3.87 -11.26
CA LEU A 54 45.85 -3.81 -11.37
C LEU A 54 46.39 -2.64 -10.54
N LEU A 55 47.47 -2.95 -9.83
CA LEU A 55 48.24 -2.12 -8.90
C LEU A 55 48.91 -0.94 -9.63
N ASN A 56 48.99 0.23 -8.99
CA ASN A 56 50.24 1.00 -9.01
C ASN A 56 50.41 1.93 -7.81
N HIS A 57 51.61 1.92 -7.25
CA HIS A 57 52.06 2.70 -6.10
C HIS A 57 52.76 4.00 -6.54
N GLY A 58 52.42 5.12 -5.89
CA GLY A 58 53.41 6.07 -5.36
C GLY A 58 53.53 7.49 -5.97
N PRO A 59 53.90 8.52 -5.16
CA PRO A 59 53.57 9.96 -5.36
C PRO A 59 54.86 10.85 -5.36
N PRO A 60 54.90 12.10 -4.80
CA PRO A 60 54.14 13.35 -5.01
C PRO A 60 55.05 14.53 -5.44
N HIS A 61 54.51 15.66 -5.95
CA HIS A 61 55.19 16.97 -5.84
C HIS A 61 54.24 18.17 -5.70
N HIS A 62 54.68 19.08 -4.83
CA HIS A 62 54.12 20.31 -4.28
C HIS A 62 53.73 21.43 -5.28
N GLY A 63 52.79 22.29 -4.88
CA GLY A 63 52.86 23.73 -5.19
C GLY A 63 51.50 24.46 -5.31
N PRO A 64 51.29 25.62 -4.65
CA PRO A 64 49.97 26.23 -4.44
C PRO A 64 49.62 27.29 -5.49
N TRP A 65 48.32 27.50 -5.75
CA TRP A 65 47.80 28.74 -6.35
C TRP A 65 46.51 29.18 -5.66
N THR A 66 46.51 30.44 -5.23
CA THR A 66 45.44 31.18 -4.58
C THR A 66 44.61 31.99 -5.59
N ASN A 67 43.32 32.11 -5.28
CA ASN A 67 42.34 33.20 -5.59
C ASN A 67 42.05 33.47 -7.09
N GLN A 68 40.81 33.67 -7.56
CA GLN A 68 39.84 34.68 -7.11
C GLN A 68 38.50 34.49 -7.87
N ALA A 69 37.42 35.01 -7.27
CA ALA A 69 36.03 34.95 -7.71
C ALA A 69 35.71 35.65 -9.05
N GLY A 70 34.63 35.22 -9.71
CA GLY A 70 33.97 36.00 -10.77
C GLY A 70 33.00 35.24 -11.67
N ASN A 71 31.73 35.21 -11.26
CA ASN A 71 30.49 35.23 -12.06
C ASN A 71 30.45 34.55 -13.45
N GLY A 72 29.55 33.58 -13.58
CA GLY A 72 29.03 33.13 -14.88
C GLY A 72 28.20 31.86 -14.82
N LEU A 73 27.26 31.75 -13.88
CA LEU A 73 26.21 30.73 -13.90
C LEU A 73 25.27 31.01 -15.09
N GLN A 74 25.59 30.46 -16.26
CA GLN A 74 24.59 30.00 -17.20
C GLN A 74 24.45 28.49 -17.00
N ALA A 75 23.72 28.13 -15.94
CA ALA A 75 23.08 26.84 -15.90
C ALA A 75 21.89 26.93 -16.85
N ASP A 76 22.08 26.46 -18.08
CA ASP A 76 20.97 26.04 -18.91
C ASP A 76 20.26 24.89 -18.19
N THR A 77 19.30 25.24 -17.33
CA THR A 77 18.33 24.33 -16.76
C THR A 77 17.34 23.91 -17.85
N ALA A 78 17.83 23.12 -18.81
CA ALA A 78 16.99 22.15 -19.47
C ALA A 78 16.66 21.06 -18.44
N SER A 79 15.69 21.36 -17.58
CA SER A 79 14.93 20.36 -16.84
C SER A 79 14.28 19.46 -17.90
N THR A 80 15.00 18.42 -18.29
CA THR A 80 14.44 17.32 -19.05
C THR A 80 13.43 16.69 -18.11
N ALA A 81 12.17 17.09 -18.29
CA ALA A 81 11.05 16.49 -17.59
C ALA A 81 11.12 15.00 -17.84
N CYS A 82 11.51 14.26 -16.81
CA CYS A 82 11.54 12.82 -16.85
C CYS A 82 10.06 12.38 -16.85
N SER A 83 9.52 12.19 -18.06
CA SER A 83 8.17 11.69 -18.31
C SER A 83 8.24 10.18 -18.46
N ILE A 84 8.54 9.45 -17.37
CA ILE A 84 8.26 8.01 -17.39
C ILE A 84 6.76 7.89 -17.06
N PRO A 85 5.92 7.44 -18.01
CA PRO A 85 4.52 7.19 -17.73
C PRO A 85 4.40 6.06 -16.69
N THR A 86 3.45 6.18 -15.77
CA THR A 86 2.98 5.06 -14.95
C THR A 86 2.63 3.89 -15.88
N ALA A 87 3.06 2.68 -15.55
CA ALA A 87 2.76 1.49 -16.33
C ALA A 87 1.26 1.13 -16.30
N LEU A 88 0.57 1.50 -15.22
CA LEU A 88 -0.88 1.40 -15.12
C LEU A 88 -1.55 2.58 -15.85
N ALA A 89 -2.38 2.27 -16.83
CA ALA A 89 -3.23 3.24 -17.51
C ALA A 89 -4.62 3.31 -16.87
N ALA A 90 -5.25 4.49 -16.89
CA ALA A 90 -6.55 4.73 -16.26
C ALA A 90 -7.65 3.80 -16.80
N GLU A 91 -7.59 3.44 -18.08
CA GLU A 91 -8.55 2.57 -18.76
C GLU A 91 -8.52 1.12 -18.25
N GLN A 92 -7.45 0.73 -17.54
CA GLN A 92 -7.32 -0.60 -16.94
C GLN A 92 -8.01 -0.69 -15.57
N ILE A 93 -8.36 0.44 -14.98
CA ILE A 93 -8.99 0.51 -13.66
C ILE A 93 -10.51 0.38 -13.82
N GLY A 94 -11.06 -0.73 -13.33
CA GLY A 94 -12.47 -1.07 -13.52
C GLY A 94 -13.46 -0.31 -12.63
N ASP A 95 -12.99 0.45 -11.63
CA ASP A 95 -13.85 1.28 -10.78
C ASP A 95 -13.54 2.78 -11.02
N PRO A 96 -14.50 3.60 -11.48
CA PRO A 96 -14.25 5.00 -11.81
C PRO A 96 -13.76 5.82 -10.61
N ARG A 97 -14.13 5.46 -9.38
CA ARG A 97 -13.64 6.17 -8.18
C ARG A 97 -12.16 5.92 -7.95
N LEU A 98 -11.66 4.75 -8.33
CA LEU A 98 -10.24 4.44 -8.27
C LEU A 98 -9.47 5.13 -9.40
N VAL A 99 -10.10 5.37 -10.55
CA VAL A 99 -9.51 6.20 -11.63
C VAL A 99 -9.23 7.61 -11.13
N ASP A 100 -10.17 8.23 -10.41
CA ASP A 100 -9.99 9.57 -9.86
C ASP A 100 -8.85 9.62 -8.82
N LEU A 101 -8.75 8.60 -7.96
CA LEU A 101 -7.66 8.50 -6.97
C LEU A 101 -6.29 8.29 -7.66
N PHE A 102 -6.25 7.43 -8.67
CA PHE A 102 -5.06 7.19 -9.47
C PHE A 102 -4.62 8.45 -10.22
N SER A 103 -5.56 9.22 -10.74
CA SER A 103 -5.30 10.49 -11.42
C SER A 103 -4.73 11.52 -10.46
N LEU A 104 -5.30 11.63 -9.25
CA LEU A 104 -4.76 12.47 -8.19
C LEU A 104 -3.33 12.07 -7.84
N TRP A 105 -3.07 10.78 -7.59
CA TRP A 105 -1.73 10.28 -7.28
C TRP A 105 -0.73 10.56 -8.41
N SER A 106 -1.11 10.28 -9.66
CA SER A 106 -0.28 10.53 -10.83
C SER A 106 0.05 12.01 -10.99
N SER A 107 -0.90 12.91 -10.70
CA SER A 107 -0.68 14.36 -10.77
C SER A 107 0.32 14.88 -9.73
N ARG A 108 0.56 14.13 -8.65
CA ARG A 108 1.51 14.48 -7.58
C ARG A 108 2.91 13.92 -7.81
N ARG A 109 3.12 13.10 -8.85
CA ARG A 109 4.47 12.63 -9.22
C ARG A 109 5.32 13.83 -9.67
N ALA A 110 6.48 14.00 -9.05
CA ALA A 110 7.43 15.03 -9.43
C ALA A 110 8.43 14.47 -10.44
N GLY A 111 8.14 14.63 -11.74
CA GLY A 111 8.93 14.02 -12.80
C GLY A 111 8.90 12.48 -12.70
N CYS A 112 10.08 11.86 -12.53
CA CYS A 112 10.20 10.42 -12.35
C CYS A 112 10.12 9.96 -10.88
N GLY A 113 9.95 10.89 -9.94
CA GLY A 113 9.83 10.56 -8.53
C GLY A 113 8.44 10.03 -8.17
N LEU A 114 8.40 9.17 -7.15
CA LEU A 114 7.18 8.83 -6.44
C LEU A 114 6.65 10.08 -5.71
N PRO A 115 5.33 10.22 -5.54
CA PRO A 115 4.79 11.32 -4.75
C PRO A 115 5.05 11.09 -3.27
N ALA A 116 5.33 12.16 -2.53
CA ALA A 116 5.39 12.12 -1.08
C ALA A 116 3.97 11.92 -0.50
N ARG A 117 3.83 11.13 0.57
CA ARG A 117 2.53 11.00 1.25
C ARG A 117 2.11 12.35 1.82
N SER A 118 3.05 13.12 2.35
CA SER A 118 2.83 14.50 2.84
C SER A 118 2.28 15.45 1.76
N GLY A 119 2.43 15.12 0.48
CA GLY A 119 1.88 15.87 -0.65
C GLY A 119 0.37 15.74 -0.86
N PHE A 120 -0.31 14.87 -0.10
CA PHE A 120 -1.77 14.70 -0.13
C PHE A 120 -2.40 15.23 1.15
N SER A 121 -3.19 16.30 1.02
CA SER A 121 -3.95 16.82 2.15
C SER A 121 -5.13 15.91 2.50
N HIS A 122 -5.61 15.99 3.74
CA HIS A 122 -6.85 15.30 4.14
C HIS A 122 -8.04 15.68 3.26
N ARG A 123 -8.10 16.93 2.78
CA ARG A 123 -9.16 17.41 1.89
C ARG A 123 -9.08 16.76 0.52
N ASP A 124 -7.87 16.56 -0.02
CA ASP A 124 -7.69 15.88 -1.29
C ASP A 124 -8.19 14.45 -1.22
N LEU A 125 -7.90 13.75 -0.11
CA LEU A 125 -8.26 12.35 0.11
C LEU A 125 -9.68 12.14 0.65
N PHE A 126 -10.39 13.22 0.99
CA PHE A 126 -11.72 13.18 1.58
C PHE A 126 -12.74 12.33 0.80
N PRO A 127 -12.78 12.35 -0.55
CA PRO A 127 -13.73 11.55 -1.33
C PRO A 127 -13.62 10.03 -1.11
N TRP A 128 -12.47 9.53 -0.67
CA TRP A 128 -12.21 8.11 -0.45
C TRP A 128 -12.16 7.73 1.03
N MET A 129 -12.44 8.67 1.95
CA MET A 129 -12.49 8.37 3.38
C MET A 129 -13.43 7.21 3.68
N GLY A 130 -13.00 6.35 4.60
CA GLY A 130 -13.69 5.09 4.91
C GLY A 130 -13.27 3.92 4.01
N GLN A 131 -12.75 4.19 2.81
CA GLN A 131 -12.29 3.17 1.83
C GLN A 131 -10.77 3.17 1.65
N LEU A 132 -10.07 4.13 2.26
CA LEU A 132 -8.61 4.17 2.26
C LEU A 132 -8.02 3.27 3.34
N TYR A 133 -6.82 2.77 3.09
CA TYR A 133 -5.99 2.13 4.07
C TYR A 133 -4.52 2.45 3.76
N LEU A 134 -3.71 2.65 4.79
CA LEU A 134 -2.33 3.07 4.68
C LEU A 134 -1.41 2.05 5.33
N PHE A 135 -0.27 1.79 4.69
CA PHE A 135 0.82 1.05 5.28
C PHE A 135 2.06 1.91 5.37
N ALA A 136 2.71 1.93 6.53
CA ALA A 136 4.11 2.31 6.62
C ALA A 136 4.96 1.15 6.10
N VAL A 137 5.96 1.47 5.29
CA VAL A 137 6.88 0.51 4.68
C VAL A 137 8.27 0.72 5.27
N THR A 138 8.87 -0.34 5.79
CA THR A 138 10.25 -0.33 6.26
C THR A 138 11.05 -1.43 5.58
N ALA A 139 12.35 -1.20 5.35
CA ALA A 139 13.27 -2.18 4.77
C ALA A 139 14.70 -1.95 5.29
N PRO A 140 15.54 -2.99 5.48
CA PRO A 140 15.29 -4.44 5.40
C PRO A 140 15.03 -5.12 6.79
N PRO A 141 14.22 -6.22 6.87
CA PRO A 141 13.41 -6.82 5.81
C PRO A 141 12.22 -5.93 5.43
N VAL A 142 11.63 -6.16 4.25
CA VAL A 142 10.47 -5.37 3.80
C VAL A 142 9.24 -5.75 4.62
N THR A 143 8.68 -4.77 5.33
CA THR A 143 7.47 -4.95 6.13
C THR A 143 6.45 -3.85 5.85
N PHE A 144 5.18 -4.20 5.93
CA PHE A 144 4.03 -3.31 5.76
C PHE A 144 3.26 -3.26 7.09
N THR A 145 3.33 -2.14 7.80
CA THR A 145 2.59 -1.92 9.04
C THR A 145 1.37 -1.05 8.75
N ALA A 146 0.17 -1.58 8.98
CA ALA A 146 -1.06 -0.82 8.77
C ALA A 146 -1.12 0.36 9.76
N THR A 147 -1.14 1.59 9.25
CA THR A 147 -1.21 2.81 10.08
C THR A 147 -2.60 3.43 10.07
N LEU A 148 -3.41 3.10 9.06
CA LEU A 148 -4.78 3.53 8.94
C LEU A 148 -5.57 2.48 8.18
N ILE A 149 -6.79 2.22 8.63
CA ILE A 149 -7.81 1.52 7.85
C ILE A 149 -9.13 2.30 7.92
N GLY A 150 -9.76 2.47 6.78
CA GLY A 150 -11.02 3.16 6.65
C GLY A 150 -12.17 2.36 7.27
N THR A 151 -13.13 3.06 7.86
CA THR A 151 -14.25 2.47 8.60
C THR A 151 -15.13 1.55 7.75
N HIS A 152 -15.32 1.81 6.45
CA HIS A 152 -16.07 0.90 5.58
C HIS A 152 -15.32 -0.40 5.31
N LEU A 153 -13.99 -0.34 5.25
CA LEU A 153 -13.15 -1.54 5.17
C LEU A 153 -13.17 -2.31 6.48
N VAL A 154 -13.16 -1.64 7.63
CA VAL A 154 -13.37 -2.31 8.93
C VAL A 154 -14.72 -3.04 8.96
N SER A 155 -15.80 -2.39 8.52
CA SER A 155 -17.12 -3.05 8.42
C SER A 155 -17.10 -4.24 7.44
N LEU A 156 -16.37 -4.13 6.34
CA LEU A 156 -16.25 -5.20 5.35
C LEU A 156 -15.38 -6.37 5.85
N LEU A 157 -14.27 -6.08 6.53
CA LEU A 157 -13.30 -7.07 7.00
C LEU A 157 -13.68 -7.69 8.35
N GLY A 158 -14.57 -7.04 9.10
CA GLY A 158 -14.97 -7.47 10.45
C GLY A 158 -13.97 -7.15 11.54
N ARG A 159 -12.84 -6.51 11.20
CA ARG A 159 -11.79 -6.17 12.15
C ARG A 159 -11.02 -4.93 11.73
N ASP A 160 -10.50 -4.22 12.73
CA ASP A 160 -9.49 -3.20 12.55
C ASP A 160 -8.11 -3.89 12.48
N ILE A 161 -7.37 -3.64 11.39
CA ILE A 161 -6.03 -4.20 11.19
C ILE A 161 -4.91 -3.21 11.54
N THR A 162 -5.25 -2.02 12.05
CA THR A 162 -4.26 -0.99 12.42
C THR A 162 -3.25 -1.57 13.43
N GLY A 163 -1.97 -1.30 13.19
CA GLY A 163 -0.85 -1.83 13.97
C GLY A 163 -0.38 -3.22 13.54
N ILE A 164 -1.16 -3.97 12.74
CA ILE A 164 -0.73 -5.26 12.21
C ILE A 164 0.40 -5.05 11.19
N THR A 165 1.46 -5.84 11.33
CA THR A 165 2.63 -5.81 10.45
C THR A 165 2.71 -7.08 9.62
N TYR A 166 2.75 -6.92 8.31
CA TYR A 166 2.97 -7.99 7.34
C TYR A 166 4.40 -7.97 6.85
N ARG A 167 5.03 -9.13 6.74
CA ARG A 167 6.37 -9.27 6.17
C ARG A 167 6.29 -9.75 4.73
N LEU A 168 7.05 -9.14 3.83
CA LEU A 168 7.07 -9.55 2.42
C LEU A 168 7.62 -10.98 2.24
N ASP A 169 8.63 -11.34 3.02
CA ASP A 169 9.33 -12.63 2.95
C ASP A 169 8.59 -13.78 3.66
N ASN A 170 7.54 -13.47 4.42
CA ASN A 170 6.75 -14.43 5.17
C ASN A 170 5.32 -13.90 5.34
N CYS A 171 4.68 -13.51 4.24
CA CYS A 171 3.27 -13.16 4.26
C CYS A 171 2.47 -14.47 4.41
N PRO A 172 1.72 -14.66 5.51
CA PRO A 172 0.87 -15.85 5.68
C PRO A 172 -0.03 -16.06 4.45
N ASP A 173 -0.30 -17.32 4.07
CA ASP A 173 -1.18 -17.64 2.94
C ASP A 173 -2.53 -16.93 3.04
N GLU A 174 -3.05 -16.83 4.26
CA GLU A 174 -4.26 -16.10 4.64
C GLU A 174 -4.23 -14.61 4.32
N THR A 175 -3.06 -13.97 4.20
CA THR A 175 -2.93 -12.54 3.88
C THR A 175 -2.31 -12.25 2.52
N VAL A 176 -2.04 -13.29 1.73
CA VAL A 176 -1.47 -13.17 0.38
C VAL A 176 -2.28 -12.23 -0.50
N GLU A 177 -3.61 -12.27 -0.47
CA GLU A 177 -4.41 -11.37 -1.31
C GLU A 177 -4.37 -9.90 -0.89
N LEU A 178 -4.18 -9.63 0.41
CA LEU A 178 -3.98 -8.26 0.90
C LEU A 178 -2.56 -7.80 0.55
N CYS A 179 -1.58 -8.68 0.75
CA CYS A 179 -0.18 -8.44 0.45
C CYS A 179 0.06 -8.28 -1.06
N GLU A 180 -0.60 -9.05 -1.93
CA GLU A 180 -0.30 -9.14 -3.37
C GLU A 180 -0.19 -7.77 -4.06
N PRO A 181 -1.19 -6.87 -3.99
CA PRO A 181 -1.06 -5.55 -4.60
C PRO A 181 0.00 -4.67 -3.91
N LEU A 182 0.25 -4.84 -2.60
CA LEU A 182 1.30 -4.12 -1.88
C LEU A 182 2.69 -4.57 -2.35
N CYS A 183 2.90 -5.88 -2.44
CA CYS A 183 4.13 -6.50 -2.90
C CYS A 183 4.41 -6.11 -4.36
N ALA A 184 3.40 -6.20 -5.22
CA ALA A 184 3.52 -5.83 -6.62
C ALA A 184 3.87 -4.34 -6.78
N ALA A 185 3.17 -3.45 -6.07
CA ALA A 185 3.42 -2.01 -6.12
C ALA A 185 4.80 -1.64 -5.55
N TYR A 186 5.21 -2.28 -4.46
CA TYR A 186 6.53 -2.08 -3.86
C TYR A 186 7.66 -2.52 -4.81
N CYS A 187 7.56 -3.73 -5.37
CA CYS A 187 8.57 -4.26 -6.27
C CYS A 187 8.64 -3.49 -7.60
N ALA A 188 7.50 -3.02 -8.12
CA ALA A 188 7.46 -2.23 -9.34
C ALA A 188 7.89 -0.77 -9.12
N GLY A 189 7.76 -0.25 -7.89
CA GLY A 189 7.87 1.18 -7.63
C GLY A 189 6.82 1.99 -8.38
N ASP A 190 5.63 1.42 -8.58
CA ASP A 190 4.56 2.03 -9.39
C ASP A 190 3.17 1.61 -8.92
N ALA A 191 2.14 2.32 -9.40
CA ALA A 191 0.76 2.02 -9.06
C ALA A 191 0.34 0.62 -9.56
N VAL A 192 -0.40 -0.12 -8.72
CA VAL A 192 -0.96 -1.42 -9.07
C VAL A 192 -2.46 -1.44 -8.79
N TYR A 193 -3.22 -1.87 -9.78
CA TYR A 193 -4.65 -2.17 -9.66
C TYR A 193 -4.86 -3.68 -9.77
N LEU A 194 -5.71 -4.20 -8.89
CA LEU A 194 -6.11 -5.60 -8.87
C LEU A 194 -7.62 -5.71 -8.71
N ARG A 195 -8.24 -6.50 -9.58
CA ARG A 195 -9.62 -6.98 -9.40
C ARG A 195 -9.55 -8.44 -8.97
N SER A 196 -10.07 -8.77 -7.78
CA SER A 196 -10.12 -10.15 -7.27
C SER A 196 -11.54 -10.59 -6.94
N THR A 197 -11.86 -11.85 -7.22
CA THR A 197 -13.16 -12.46 -6.87
C THR A 197 -13.06 -13.19 -5.54
N VAL A 198 -14.15 -13.24 -4.78
CA VAL A 198 -14.17 -13.87 -3.46
C VAL A 198 -14.75 -15.28 -3.56
N GLY A 199 -13.88 -16.26 -3.87
CA GLY A 199 -14.27 -17.63 -4.12
C GLY A 199 -15.38 -17.72 -5.16
N ASP A 200 -16.46 -18.43 -4.81
CA ASP A 200 -17.65 -18.54 -5.67
C ASP A 200 -18.69 -17.42 -5.42
N LEU A 201 -18.38 -16.41 -4.61
CA LEU A 201 -19.29 -15.30 -4.38
C LEU A 201 -19.43 -14.44 -5.64
N PRO A 202 -20.64 -13.97 -5.97
CA PRO A 202 -20.84 -13.08 -7.10
C PRO A 202 -20.20 -11.72 -6.83
N GLY A 203 -19.58 -11.15 -7.87
CA GLY A 203 -18.93 -9.84 -7.84
C GLY A 203 -17.44 -9.90 -7.52
N ALA A 204 -16.82 -8.74 -7.36
CA ALA A 204 -15.39 -8.62 -7.12
C ALA A 204 -15.03 -7.50 -6.13
N LEU A 205 -13.80 -7.58 -5.65
CA LEU A 205 -13.12 -6.52 -4.93
C LEU A 205 -12.14 -5.82 -5.89
N HIS A 206 -12.25 -4.50 -5.97
CA HIS A 206 -11.32 -3.64 -6.68
C HIS A 206 -10.34 -3.05 -5.67
N LYS A 207 -9.04 -3.26 -5.88
CA LYS A 207 -7.96 -2.78 -5.01
C LYS A 207 -7.00 -1.94 -5.83
N LEU A 208 -6.60 -0.79 -5.29
CA LEU A 208 -5.58 0.07 -5.85
C LEU A 208 -4.51 0.30 -4.77
N ALA A 209 -3.26 0.00 -5.10
CA ALA A 209 -2.09 0.25 -4.27
C ALA A 209 -1.19 1.29 -4.95
N LEU A 210 -0.88 2.36 -4.24
CA LEU A 210 -0.18 3.54 -4.74
C LEU A 210 1.05 3.80 -3.87
N PRO A 211 2.26 3.52 -4.37
CA PRO A 211 3.48 3.75 -3.61
C PRO A 211 3.75 5.23 -3.44
N CYS A 212 4.21 5.61 -2.26
CA CYS A 212 4.62 6.96 -1.91
C CYS A 212 6.02 6.92 -1.31
N ALA A 213 6.76 8.01 -1.50
CA ALA A 213 8.12 8.20 -0.97
C ALA A 213 8.36 9.67 -0.63
N GLU A 214 8.73 9.98 0.60
CA GLU A 214 9.08 11.33 1.03
C GLU A 214 10.38 11.82 0.37
N ASP A 215 11.31 10.91 0.04
CA ASP A 215 12.53 11.21 -0.73
C ASP A 215 12.33 11.14 -2.26
N GLY A 216 11.11 10.80 -2.70
CA GLY A 216 10.73 10.58 -4.10
C GLY A 216 11.28 9.31 -4.76
N LYS A 217 11.95 8.42 -4.02
CA LYS A 217 12.63 7.24 -4.56
C LYS A 217 12.33 5.96 -3.79
N THR A 218 12.42 6.00 -2.47
CA THR A 218 12.31 4.84 -1.59
C THR A 218 10.89 4.75 -1.06
N VAL A 219 10.16 3.68 -1.42
CA VAL A 219 8.79 3.49 -0.92
C VAL A 219 8.80 3.38 0.61
N ASP A 220 8.26 4.38 1.28
CA ASP A 220 8.11 4.45 2.74
C ASP A 220 6.65 4.36 3.19
N THR A 221 5.71 4.55 2.26
CA THR A 221 4.28 4.53 2.51
C THR A 221 3.56 3.90 1.33
N MET A 222 2.56 3.08 1.60
CA MET A 222 1.60 2.61 0.59
C MET A 222 0.23 3.24 0.85
N LEU A 223 -0.26 4.06 -0.09
CA LEU A 223 -1.62 4.57 -0.10
C LEU A 223 -2.52 3.59 -0.85
N CYS A 224 -3.50 3.02 -0.18
CA CYS A 224 -4.37 2.03 -0.79
C CYS A 224 -5.85 2.43 -0.71
N CYS A 225 -6.64 1.92 -1.65
CA CYS A 225 -8.08 2.06 -1.64
C CYS A 225 -8.73 0.79 -2.18
N ALA A 226 -9.88 0.40 -1.61
CA ALA A 226 -10.62 -0.75 -2.10
C ALA A 226 -12.13 -0.50 -2.14
N TYR A 227 -12.78 -1.09 -3.13
CA TYR A 227 -14.24 -1.09 -3.28
C TYR A 227 -14.74 -2.49 -3.63
N ALA A 228 -15.76 -2.95 -2.91
CA ALA A 228 -16.48 -4.16 -3.25
C ALA A 228 -17.63 -3.86 -4.20
N GLU A 229 -17.79 -4.67 -5.24
CA GLU A 229 -18.98 -4.63 -6.09
C GLU A 229 -20.23 -4.96 -5.27
N ARG A 230 -21.38 -4.40 -5.67
CA ARG A 230 -22.65 -4.59 -4.94
C ARG A 230 -23.06 -6.06 -4.78
N PRO A 231 -22.92 -6.95 -5.79
CA PRO A 231 -23.22 -8.37 -5.61
C PRO A 231 -22.40 -9.03 -4.51
N LEU A 232 -21.12 -8.64 -4.38
CA LEU A 232 -20.22 -9.18 -3.35
C LEU A 232 -20.66 -8.72 -1.96
N ILE A 233 -20.97 -7.43 -1.80
CA ILE A 233 -21.49 -6.88 -0.53
C ILE A 233 -22.76 -7.62 -0.11
N HIS A 234 -23.69 -7.86 -1.04
CA HIS A 234 -24.92 -8.59 -0.75
C HIS A 234 -24.66 -10.04 -0.36
N ALA A 235 -23.75 -10.73 -1.05
CA ALA A 235 -23.40 -12.11 -0.76
C ALA A 235 -22.75 -12.25 0.62
N LEU A 236 -21.85 -11.33 0.98
CA LEU A 236 -21.22 -11.31 2.30
C LEU A 236 -22.24 -11.02 3.42
N LYS A 237 -23.13 -10.02 3.23
CA LYS A 237 -24.23 -9.74 4.17
C LYS A 237 -25.17 -10.94 4.33
N GLY A 238 -25.53 -11.60 3.23
CA GLY A 238 -26.42 -12.77 3.24
C GLY A 238 -25.85 -13.97 3.99
N ARG A 239 -24.53 -14.04 4.15
CA ARG A 239 -23.84 -15.06 4.94
C ARG A 239 -23.58 -14.65 6.40
N GLY A 240 -24.06 -13.48 6.83
CA GLY A 240 -23.74 -12.92 8.15
C GLY A 240 -22.29 -12.46 8.28
N LEU A 241 -21.57 -12.36 7.15
CA LEU A 241 -20.16 -12.03 7.07
C LEU A 241 -19.93 -10.54 6.82
N VAL A 242 -20.89 -9.67 7.12
CA VAL A 242 -20.64 -8.23 7.29
C VAL A 242 -21.61 -7.75 8.34
N THR A 243 -21.08 -7.24 9.45
CA THR A 243 -21.87 -6.61 10.50
C THR A 243 -21.93 -5.11 10.22
N GLY A 244 -23.03 -4.66 9.62
CA GLY A 244 -23.32 -3.23 9.48
C GLY A 244 -23.97 -2.81 8.17
N SER A 245 -24.55 -1.62 8.20
CA SER A 245 -25.03 -0.93 7.00
C SER A 245 -23.83 -0.42 6.21
N LEU A 246 -23.24 -1.26 5.35
CA LEU A 246 -22.52 -0.78 4.18
C LEU A 246 -23.56 -0.01 3.34
N GLN A 247 -23.64 1.31 3.53
CA GLN A 247 -24.48 2.15 2.69
C GLN A 247 -23.92 2.06 1.27
N PRO A 248 -24.74 1.70 0.28
CA PRO A 248 -24.35 1.93 -1.10
C PRO A 248 -24.11 3.45 -1.28
N PRO A 249 -23.15 3.86 -2.11
CA PRO A 249 -22.95 5.27 -2.38
C PRO A 249 -24.24 5.86 -2.96
N LEU A 250 -24.60 7.05 -2.48
CA LEU A 250 -25.59 7.91 -3.13
C LEU A 250 -25.06 8.16 -4.55
N GLY A 251 -25.87 7.81 -5.55
CA GLY A 251 -25.54 7.95 -6.97
C GLY A 251 -25.52 9.38 -7.45
#